data_AF-A0A1V9YBR7-F1
#
_entry.id   AF-A0A1V9YBR7-F1
#
_cell.length_a   1.000
_cell.length_b   1.000
_cell.length_c   1.000
_cell.angle_alpha   90.00
_cell.angle_beta   90.00
_cell.angle_gamma   90.00
#
_symmetry.space_group_name_H-M   'P 1'
#
loop_
_entity.id
_entity.type
_entity.pdbx_description
1 polymer ?
#
loop_
_entity_poly.entity_id
_entity_poly.type
_entity_poly.pdbx_seq_one_letter_code
_entity_poly.pdbx_strand_id
1 'polypeptide(L)'
;MPDSLWLNPVVRLLLLGTHDNESPLRKLRGLDVIVRAVLDHLMAVWRAQLCTDRRGYVQLREVEGMRISATITAEPIEFRPHIVTFPPPLTRFIDGMEMPKPFHVNMMPFIIGDRKSLPPECQRYVQLLNECYSPGQQGKVGYLTIHEGVVEAGASQRRPGLHVEAPNAMQLQTTKVGGGASSFQWREIRWGRGWYLEKQLLGGIYMASTVANSCSVWNTVVADDNDIVGTLGETDVLYGTLDRDRDGYYELQANELIWITDRTPHESLPVATTQFRQYFRFVTSDVSVWFADHSTPNPLGIQPTATIIHGSKFDGNLSIEPKAKAGTP
;
A
#
# COMPACT_ATOMS: atom_id res chain seq x y z
N MET A 1 1.87 28.95 3.68
CA MET A 1 2.07 27.80 2.76
C MET A 1 0.85 26.90 2.89
N PRO A 2 0.46 26.14 1.87
CA PRO A 2 -0.58 25.12 2.02
C PRO A 2 -0.21 24.16 3.16
N ASP A 3 -1.17 23.75 3.99
CA ASP A 3 -0.91 22.90 5.17
C ASP A 3 -0.22 21.58 4.82
N SER A 4 -0.49 21.04 3.61
CA SER A 4 0.15 19.82 3.12
C SER A 4 1.66 19.97 2.89
N LEU A 5 2.15 21.15 2.50
CA LEU A 5 3.56 21.35 2.18
C LEU A 5 4.46 21.23 3.43
N TRP A 6 3.93 21.51 4.62
CA TRP A 6 4.67 21.32 5.88
C TRP A 6 4.85 19.86 6.28
N LEU A 7 3.99 18.97 5.78
CA LEU A 7 4.13 17.51 5.97
C LEU A 7 5.29 16.93 5.14
N ASN A 8 5.77 17.67 4.12
CA ASN A 8 6.91 17.27 3.33
C ASN A 8 8.20 17.36 4.16
N PRO A 9 8.87 16.24 4.45
CA PRO A 9 10.03 16.23 5.34
C PRO A 9 11.20 17.04 4.77
N VAL A 10 11.39 17.05 3.45
CA VAL A 10 12.49 17.80 2.81
C VAL A 10 12.24 19.30 2.90
N VAL A 11 11.00 19.75 2.69
CA VAL A 11 10.63 21.17 2.85
C VAL A 11 10.83 21.61 4.29
N ARG A 12 10.35 20.82 5.25
CA ARG A 12 10.53 21.11 6.67
C ARG A 12 12.01 21.20 7.05
N LEU A 13 12.84 20.25 6.59
CA LEU A 13 14.29 20.27 6.82
C LEU A 13 14.96 21.50 6.20
N LEU A 14 14.59 21.86 4.96
CA LEU A 14 15.14 23.05 4.29
C LEU A 14 14.83 24.31 5.09
N LEU A 15 13.56 24.50 5.48
CA LEU A 15 13.11 25.69 6.19
C LEU A 15 13.67 25.76 7.61
N LEU A 16 13.61 24.68 8.38
CA LEU A 16 14.21 24.66 9.72
C LEU A 16 15.72 24.88 9.66
N GLY A 17 16.38 24.32 8.65
CA GLY A 17 17.81 24.50 8.43
C GLY A 17 18.22 25.95 8.16
N THR A 18 17.37 26.80 7.57
CA THR A 18 17.71 28.23 7.41
C THR A 18 17.65 28.99 8.73
N HIS A 19 16.88 28.49 9.70
CA HIS A 19 16.71 29.09 11.03
C HIS A 19 17.66 28.53 12.09
N ASP A 20 18.18 27.32 11.90
CA ASP A 20 19.19 26.73 12.78
C ASP A 20 20.56 27.40 12.57
N ASN A 21 21.17 27.89 13.67
CA ASN A 21 22.47 28.54 13.62
C ASN A 21 23.62 27.55 13.39
N GLU A 22 23.46 26.26 13.66
CA GLU A 22 24.49 25.24 13.41
C GLU A 22 24.40 24.65 12.00
N SER A 23 23.25 24.80 11.36
CA SER A 23 23.02 24.27 10.02
C SER A 23 23.81 25.04 8.94
N PRO A 24 24.39 24.35 7.95
CA PRO A 24 24.99 25.01 6.79
C PRO A 24 23.95 25.80 5.97
N LEU A 25 22.67 25.44 6.06
CA LEU A 25 21.56 26.12 5.38
C LEU A 25 21.26 27.51 5.96
N ARG A 26 21.81 27.88 7.12
CA ARG A 26 21.68 29.24 7.69
C ARG A 26 22.13 30.34 6.75
N LYS A 27 23.02 30.03 5.80
CA LYS A 27 23.47 30.95 4.74
C LYS A 27 22.34 31.39 3.81
N LEU A 28 21.23 30.65 3.79
CA LEU A 28 20.02 30.97 3.02
C LEU A 28 19.00 31.80 3.82
N ARG A 29 19.29 32.14 5.08
CA ARG A 29 18.39 32.94 5.92
C ARG A 29 18.15 34.31 5.29
N GLY A 30 16.88 34.67 5.11
CA GLY A 30 16.46 35.92 4.45
C GLY A 30 16.67 35.93 2.93
N LEU A 31 17.15 34.84 2.34
CA LEU A 31 17.26 34.67 0.88
C LEU A 31 16.02 33.97 0.32
N ASP A 32 14.85 34.51 0.62
CA ASP A 32 13.54 33.86 0.36
C ASP A 32 13.34 33.51 -1.12
N VAL A 33 13.86 34.33 -2.03
CA VAL A 33 13.80 34.08 -3.47
C VAL A 33 14.61 32.83 -3.86
N ILE A 34 15.79 32.64 -3.26
CA ILE A 34 16.64 31.47 -3.52
C ILE A 34 16.00 30.22 -2.92
N VAL A 35 15.51 30.29 -1.68
CA VAL A 35 14.82 29.17 -1.03
C VAL A 35 13.60 28.75 -1.84
N ARG A 36 12.81 29.71 -2.33
CA ARG A 36 11.67 29.45 -3.22
C ARG A 36 12.11 28.78 -4.52
N ALA A 37 13.14 29.28 -5.19
CA ALA A 37 13.63 28.68 -6.43
C ALA A 37 14.10 27.22 -6.24
N VAL A 38 14.75 26.91 -5.11
CA VAL A 38 15.13 25.54 -4.75
C VAL A 38 13.89 24.67 -4.55
N LEU A 39 12.90 25.15 -3.81
CA LEU A 39 11.65 24.43 -3.57
C LEU A 39 10.88 24.17 -4.87
N ASP A 40 10.71 25.18 -5.71
CA ASP A 40 10.02 25.06 -7.00
C ASP A 40 10.71 24.01 -7.88
N HIS A 41 12.05 23.98 -7.88
CA HIS A 41 12.82 22.99 -8.62
C HIS A 41 12.61 21.57 -8.06
N LEU A 42 12.67 21.38 -6.73
CA LEU A 42 12.42 20.08 -6.10
C LEU A 42 11.00 19.58 -6.39
N MET A 43 10.00 20.45 -6.27
CA MET A 43 8.61 20.11 -6.58
C MET A 43 8.45 19.72 -8.05
N ALA A 44 9.13 20.38 -8.99
CA ALA A 44 9.12 19.99 -10.40
C ALA A 44 9.74 18.60 -10.62
N VAL A 45 10.85 18.29 -9.95
CA VAL A 45 11.48 16.96 -10.01
C VAL A 45 10.56 15.88 -9.45
N TRP A 46 9.96 16.10 -8.27
CA TRP A 46 9.00 15.16 -7.67
C TRP A 46 7.75 15.00 -8.53
N ARG A 47 7.25 16.08 -9.12
CA ARG A 47 6.08 16.05 -10.01
C ARG A 47 6.35 15.20 -11.24
N ALA A 48 7.55 15.27 -11.81
CA ALA A 48 7.95 14.46 -12.96
C ALA A 48 7.97 12.96 -12.67
N GLN A 49 7.89 12.54 -11.40
CA GLN A 49 7.81 11.12 -11.01
C GLN A 49 6.37 10.58 -11.01
N LEU A 50 5.37 11.41 -11.26
CA LEU A 50 3.97 11.02 -11.29
C LEU A 50 3.54 10.71 -12.73
N CYS A 51 3.17 9.45 -12.99
CA CYS A 51 2.53 9.05 -14.23
C CYS A 51 1.03 9.37 -14.14
N THR A 52 0.63 10.59 -14.48
CA THR A 52 -0.78 11.03 -14.44
C THR A 52 -1.62 10.50 -15.60
N ASP A 53 -0.98 9.92 -16.62
CA ASP A 53 -1.61 9.21 -17.72
C ASP A 53 -1.97 7.75 -17.38
N ARG A 54 -1.52 7.27 -16.21
CA ARG A 54 -1.78 5.92 -15.72
C ARG A 54 -2.76 5.93 -14.56
N ARG A 55 -3.67 4.96 -14.54
CA ARG A 55 -4.60 4.76 -13.43
C ARG A 55 -3.89 4.12 -12.25
N GLY A 56 -3.93 4.81 -11.11
CA GLY A 56 -3.46 4.28 -9.83
C GLY A 56 -4.48 3.34 -9.20
N TYR A 57 -5.77 3.67 -9.31
CA TYR A 57 -6.84 2.86 -8.73
C TYR A 57 -8.04 2.69 -9.66
N VAL A 58 -8.89 1.71 -9.35
CA VAL A 58 -10.15 1.44 -10.02
C VAL A 58 -11.22 1.07 -9.00
N GLN A 59 -12.42 1.63 -9.16
CA GLN A 59 -13.62 1.17 -8.46
C GLN A 59 -14.22 -0.02 -9.22
N LEU A 60 -14.45 -1.14 -8.53
CA LEU A 60 -14.69 -2.42 -9.22
C LEU A 60 -16.01 -2.52 -9.99
N ARG A 61 -16.98 -1.64 -9.73
CA ARG A 61 -18.20 -1.55 -10.55
C ARG A 61 -17.95 -1.11 -12.00
N GLU A 62 -16.78 -0.53 -12.32
CA GLU A 62 -16.37 -0.26 -13.70
C GLU A 62 -16.10 -1.54 -14.51
N VAL A 63 -15.81 -2.66 -13.86
CA VAL A 63 -15.45 -3.93 -14.53
C VAL A 63 -16.70 -4.74 -14.89
N GLU A 64 -17.75 -4.69 -14.04
CA GLU A 64 -19.04 -5.34 -14.29
C GLU A 64 -19.88 -4.54 -15.31
N GLY A 65 -19.61 -4.74 -16.61
CA GLY A 65 -20.43 -4.17 -17.68
C GLY A 65 -19.65 -3.45 -18.78
N MET A 66 -18.32 -3.47 -18.77
CA MET A 66 -17.52 -2.98 -19.89
C MET A 66 -17.73 -3.87 -21.13
N ARG A 67 -18.74 -3.51 -21.95
CA ARG A 67 -18.64 -3.71 -23.39
C ARG A 67 -17.38 -2.99 -23.86
N ILE A 68 -16.47 -3.79 -24.39
CA ILE A 68 -15.15 -3.40 -24.89
C ILE A 68 -15.32 -2.34 -25.98
N SER A 69 -15.30 -1.06 -25.60
CA SER A 69 -15.02 0.04 -26.54
C SER A 69 -13.54 0.38 -26.41
N ALA A 70 -12.78 0.27 -27.49
CA ALA A 70 -11.32 0.41 -27.52
C ALA A 70 -10.81 1.86 -27.33
N THR A 71 -11.71 2.81 -27.10
CA THR A 71 -11.34 4.23 -26.91
C THR A 71 -11.30 4.59 -25.44
N ILE A 72 -10.15 5.08 -24.99
CA ILE A 72 -10.04 5.93 -23.81
C ILE A 72 -10.71 7.24 -24.20
N THR A 73 -12.00 7.38 -23.91
CA THR A 73 -12.65 8.68 -24.05
C THR A 73 -12.19 9.57 -22.90
N ALA A 74 -11.94 10.85 -23.20
CA ALA A 74 -11.63 11.89 -22.21
C ALA A 74 -12.85 12.24 -21.31
N GLU A 75 -13.85 11.36 -21.25
CA GLU A 75 -15.04 11.59 -20.45
C GLU A 75 -14.74 11.35 -18.96
N PRO A 76 -15.25 12.22 -18.07
CA PRO A 76 -15.18 11.99 -16.64
C PRO A 76 -15.77 10.62 -16.32
N ILE A 77 -15.01 9.81 -15.57
CA ILE A 77 -15.48 8.51 -15.11
C ILE A 77 -16.67 8.76 -14.18
N GLU A 78 -17.83 8.16 -14.49
CA GLU A 78 -18.97 8.20 -13.59
C GLU A 78 -18.64 7.42 -12.32
N PHE A 79 -18.44 8.16 -11.23
CA PHE A 79 -18.03 7.64 -9.94
C PHE A 79 -19.14 6.76 -9.32
N ARG A 80 -18.91 5.45 -9.19
CA ARG A 80 -19.87 4.51 -8.61
C ARG A 80 -19.16 3.50 -7.69
N PRO A 81 -19.19 3.71 -6.36
CA PRO A 81 -18.49 2.83 -5.43
C PRO A 81 -19.04 1.41 -5.45
N HIS A 82 -18.16 0.41 -5.35
CA HIS A 82 -18.53 -0.99 -5.14
C HIS A 82 -18.56 -1.29 -3.65
N ILE A 83 -19.76 -1.36 -3.09
CA ILE A 83 -19.96 -1.58 -1.65
C ILE A 83 -20.07 -3.07 -1.38
N VAL A 84 -19.19 -3.60 -0.55
CA VAL A 84 -19.14 -5.01 -0.17
C VAL A 84 -19.68 -5.23 1.25
N THR A 85 -20.02 -6.48 1.57
CA THR A 85 -20.43 -6.83 2.94
C THR A 85 -19.26 -7.45 3.67
N PHE A 86 -18.84 -6.84 4.79
CA PHE A 86 -17.89 -7.45 5.71
C PHE A 86 -18.57 -8.55 6.54
N PRO A 87 -17.88 -9.66 6.84
CA PRO A 87 -18.40 -10.62 7.79
C PRO A 87 -18.52 -9.98 9.19
N PRO A 88 -19.55 -10.33 9.99
CA PRO A 88 -19.69 -9.85 11.37
C PRO A 88 -18.42 -10.14 12.15
N PRO A 89 -17.86 -9.26 13.01
CA PRO A 89 -16.64 -9.52 13.79
C PRO A 89 -16.65 -10.85 14.53
N LEU A 90 -15.48 -11.43 14.77
CA LEU A 90 -15.39 -12.51 15.77
C LEU A 90 -15.77 -11.94 17.13
N THR A 91 -16.41 -12.73 18.00
CA THR A 91 -16.82 -12.28 19.32
C THR A 91 -16.16 -13.08 20.43
N ARG A 92 -16.14 -12.49 21.63
CA ARG A 92 -15.71 -13.11 22.89
C ARG A 92 -16.56 -12.55 24.02
N PHE A 93 -16.75 -13.34 25.08
CA PHE A 93 -17.44 -12.88 26.28
C PHE A 93 -16.45 -12.28 27.27
N ILE A 94 -16.71 -11.06 27.72
CA ILE A 94 -15.99 -10.36 28.79
C ILE A 94 -17.04 -9.88 29.79
N ASP A 95 -16.93 -10.30 31.06
CA ASP A 95 -17.86 -9.94 32.14
C ASP A 95 -19.35 -10.17 31.79
N GLY A 96 -19.63 -11.27 31.07
CA GLY A 96 -20.98 -11.63 30.65
C GLY A 96 -21.51 -10.86 29.43
N MET A 97 -20.73 -9.95 28.85
CA MET A 97 -21.08 -9.21 27.65
C MET A 97 -20.34 -9.76 26.41
N GLU A 98 -21.07 -9.93 25.31
CA GLU A 98 -20.48 -10.27 24.02
C GLU A 98 -19.80 -9.04 23.42
N MET A 99 -18.50 -9.15 23.14
CA MET A 99 -17.70 -8.07 22.58
C MET A 99 -16.92 -8.54 21.35
N PRO A 100 -16.65 -7.65 20.37
CA PRO A 100 -15.74 -7.95 19.28
C PRO A 100 -14.35 -8.39 19.79
N LYS A 101 -13.85 -9.48 19.21
CA LYS A 101 -12.53 -10.04 19.43
C LYS A 101 -11.60 -9.49 18.34
N PRO A 102 -10.52 -8.77 18.71
CA PRO A 102 -9.50 -8.37 17.75
C PRO A 102 -8.95 -9.57 16.97
N PHE A 103 -8.71 -9.38 15.69
CA PHE A 103 -8.23 -10.43 14.79
C PHE A 103 -7.25 -9.81 13.80
N HIS A 104 -6.08 -10.44 13.65
CA HIS A 104 -5.03 -9.91 12.79
C HIS A 104 -4.32 -11.04 12.05
N VAL A 105 -4.34 -10.97 10.72
CA VAL A 105 -3.42 -11.69 9.84
C VAL A 105 -2.81 -10.67 8.88
N ASN A 106 -1.51 -10.77 8.61
CA ASN A 106 -0.83 -9.87 7.69
C ASN A 106 -0.08 -10.66 6.63
N MET A 107 -0.36 -10.35 5.36
CA MET A 107 0.29 -11.01 4.20
C MET A 107 0.27 -12.56 4.27
N MET A 108 -0.80 -13.17 4.81
CA MET A 108 -0.89 -14.62 4.94
C MET A 108 -1.09 -15.27 3.57
N PRO A 109 -0.21 -16.21 3.16
CA PRO A 109 -0.34 -16.87 1.85
C PRO A 109 -1.56 -17.80 1.82
N PHE A 110 -2.29 -17.82 0.72
CA PHE A 110 -3.39 -18.76 0.46
C PHE A 110 -3.51 -19.01 -1.05
N ILE A 111 -4.23 -20.05 -1.46
CA ILE A 111 -4.46 -20.36 -2.88
C ILE A 111 -5.72 -19.61 -3.33
N ILE A 112 -5.56 -18.71 -4.31
CA ILE A 112 -6.65 -17.91 -4.87
C ILE A 112 -7.66 -18.85 -5.52
N GLY A 113 -8.94 -18.73 -5.11
CA GLY A 113 -10.03 -19.60 -5.56
C GLY A 113 -10.24 -20.87 -4.75
N ASP A 114 -9.30 -21.23 -3.86
CA ASP A 114 -9.43 -22.41 -3.01
C ASP A 114 -9.75 -22.02 -1.58
N ARG A 115 -11.05 -22.08 -1.23
CA ARG A 115 -11.54 -21.86 0.13
C ARG A 115 -10.87 -22.75 1.17
N LYS A 116 -10.45 -23.97 0.81
CA LYS A 116 -9.84 -24.92 1.76
C LYS A 116 -8.41 -24.52 2.14
N SER A 117 -7.78 -23.63 1.37
CA SER A 117 -6.48 -23.05 1.70
C SER A 117 -6.55 -21.94 2.75
N LEU A 118 -7.77 -21.49 3.14
CA LEU A 118 -7.98 -20.48 4.18
C LEU A 118 -8.26 -21.15 5.54
N PRO A 119 -7.58 -20.71 6.62
CA PRO A 119 -7.92 -21.10 7.99
C PRO A 119 -9.38 -20.80 8.33
N PRO A 120 -10.01 -21.54 9.27
CA PRO A 120 -11.43 -21.40 9.60
C PRO A 120 -11.86 -19.95 9.88
N GLU A 121 -11.07 -19.20 10.65
CA GLU A 121 -11.32 -17.80 10.97
C GLU A 121 -11.22 -16.88 9.75
N CYS A 122 -10.46 -17.24 8.72
CA CYS A 122 -10.34 -16.43 7.50
C CYS A 122 -11.42 -16.76 6.46
N GLN A 123 -12.05 -17.94 6.51
CA GLN A 123 -13.07 -18.35 5.54
C GLN A 123 -14.32 -17.45 5.54
N ARG A 124 -14.58 -16.72 6.62
CA ARG A 124 -15.62 -15.71 6.70
C ARG A 124 -15.47 -14.58 5.67
N TYR A 125 -14.25 -14.35 5.17
CA TYR A 125 -13.96 -13.34 4.15
C TYR A 125 -14.06 -13.87 2.71
N VAL A 126 -14.45 -15.13 2.50
CA VAL A 126 -14.54 -15.73 1.14
C VAL A 126 -15.48 -14.95 0.23
N GLN A 127 -16.60 -14.45 0.74
CA GLN A 127 -17.51 -13.62 -0.07
C GLN A 127 -16.78 -12.37 -0.59
N LEU A 128 -16.10 -11.65 0.29
CA LEU A 128 -15.35 -10.45 -0.07
C LEU A 128 -14.16 -10.76 -1.00
N LEU A 129 -13.51 -11.92 -0.85
CA LEU A 129 -12.50 -12.40 -1.79
C LEU A 129 -13.10 -12.70 -3.18
N ASN A 130 -14.33 -13.23 -3.25
CA ASN A 130 -15.00 -13.50 -4.53
C ASN A 130 -15.41 -12.22 -5.27
N GLU A 131 -15.58 -11.10 -4.56
CA GLU A 131 -15.81 -9.76 -5.14
C GLU A 131 -14.54 -9.17 -5.79
N CYS A 132 -13.35 -9.75 -5.52
CA CYS A 132 -12.10 -9.27 -6.09
C CYS A 132 -11.90 -9.82 -7.52
N TYR A 133 -11.97 -8.96 -8.54
CA TYR A 133 -11.81 -9.36 -9.95
C TYR A 133 -10.36 -9.71 -10.32
N SER A 134 -9.94 -10.97 -10.13
CA SER A 134 -8.54 -11.37 -10.35
C SER A 134 -8.36 -12.34 -11.55
N PRO A 135 -8.48 -11.88 -12.81
CA PRO A 135 -8.35 -12.74 -13.98
C PRO A 135 -6.95 -13.35 -14.06
N GLY A 136 -6.88 -14.64 -14.38
CA GLY A 136 -5.61 -15.38 -14.49
C GLY A 136 -4.83 -15.55 -13.18
N GLN A 137 -5.44 -15.25 -12.02
CA GLN A 137 -4.83 -15.44 -10.70
C GLN A 137 -5.27 -16.73 -9.99
N GLN A 138 -6.33 -17.37 -10.48
CA GLN A 138 -6.87 -18.60 -9.90
C GLN A 138 -5.80 -19.71 -9.79
N GLY A 139 -5.75 -20.39 -8.64
CA GLY A 139 -4.78 -21.43 -8.35
C GLY A 139 -3.39 -20.93 -7.96
N LYS A 140 -3.10 -19.62 -8.04
CA LYS A 140 -1.83 -19.04 -7.59
C LYS A 140 -1.88 -18.70 -6.11
N VAL A 141 -0.71 -18.51 -5.50
CA VAL A 141 -0.61 -18.02 -4.12
C VAL A 141 -0.88 -16.52 -4.09
N GLY A 142 -1.94 -16.11 -3.40
CA GLY A 142 -2.22 -14.73 -3.04
C GLY A 142 -1.95 -14.48 -1.55
N TYR A 143 -2.03 -13.23 -1.11
CA TYR A 143 -1.66 -12.83 0.24
C TYR A 143 -2.78 -12.03 0.90
N LEU A 144 -3.26 -12.51 2.04
CA LEU A 144 -4.40 -11.95 2.76
C LEU A 144 -3.93 -11.16 3.97
N THR A 145 -4.47 -9.96 4.13
CA THR A 145 -4.35 -9.13 5.33
C THR A 145 -5.74 -8.82 5.85
N ILE A 146 -6.00 -9.15 7.12
CA ILE A 146 -7.20 -8.76 7.85
C ILE A 146 -6.73 -8.10 9.15
N HIS A 147 -7.24 -6.92 9.45
CA HIS A 147 -6.96 -6.24 10.71
C HIS A 147 -8.29 -5.75 11.31
N GLU A 148 -8.75 -6.45 12.34
CA GLU A 148 -9.92 -6.12 13.12
C GLU A 148 -9.49 -5.68 14.52
N GLY A 149 -9.94 -4.50 14.95
CA GLY A 149 -9.59 -3.99 16.27
C GLY A 149 -10.20 -2.63 16.57
N VAL A 150 -10.11 -2.22 17.83
CA VAL A 150 -10.45 -0.86 18.24
C VAL A 150 -9.36 0.09 17.76
N VAL A 151 -9.78 1.19 17.14
CA VAL A 151 -8.91 2.28 16.70
C VAL A 151 -9.35 3.52 17.45
N GLU A 152 -8.42 4.16 18.15
CA GLU A 152 -8.70 5.38 18.90
C GLU A 152 -8.91 6.58 17.99
N ALA A 153 -9.74 7.51 18.42
CA ALA A 153 -9.92 8.80 17.75
C ALA A 153 -8.56 9.50 17.54
N GLY A 154 -8.31 10.01 16.34
CA GLY A 154 -7.05 10.65 15.97
C GLY A 154 -5.90 9.68 15.67
N ALA A 155 -6.10 8.36 15.77
CA ALA A 155 -5.12 7.36 15.39
C ALA A 155 -5.49 6.67 14.06
N SER A 156 -4.48 6.26 13.30
CA SER A 156 -4.63 5.39 12.14
C SER A 156 -4.41 3.94 12.56
N GLN A 157 -5.20 2.99 12.03
CA GLN A 157 -5.03 1.56 12.35
C GLN A 157 -3.77 0.96 11.69
N ARG A 158 -3.35 1.55 10.56
CA ARG A 158 -2.20 1.14 9.78
C ARG A 158 -1.16 2.27 9.80
N ARG A 159 -0.01 2.00 9.20
CA ARG A 159 1.11 2.94 9.10
C ARG A 159 0.61 4.30 8.56
N PRO A 160 0.80 5.41 9.30
CA PRO A 160 0.48 6.74 8.80
C PRO A 160 1.51 7.22 7.77
N GLY A 161 1.21 8.32 7.10
CA GLY A 161 2.07 8.92 6.07
C GLY A 161 1.79 8.36 4.67
N LEU A 162 2.26 9.10 3.68
CA LEU A 162 2.03 8.81 2.27
C LEU A 162 2.98 7.69 1.82
N HIS A 163 2.44 6.66 1.19
CA HIS A 163 3.25 5.53 0.74
C HIS A 163 2.69 4.82 -0.50
N VAL A 164 3.54 3.97 -1.07
CA VAL A 164 3.23 2.98 -2.09
C VAL A 164 3.58 1.58 -1.55
N GLU A 165 3.05 0.51 -2.16
CA GLU A 165 3.32 -0.88 -1.76
C GLU A 165 4.53 -1.49 -2.51
N ALA A 166 5.24 -0.70 -3.32
CA ALA A 166 6.45 -1.07 -4.03
C ALA A 166 7.66 -0.31 -3.49
N PRO A 167 8.31 -0.80 -2.41
CA PRO A 167 9.45 -0.14 -1.78
C PRO A 167 10.68 -0.10 -2.69
N ASN A 168 11.57 0.88 -2.45
CA ASN A 168 12.82 0.97 -3.18
C ASN A 168 13.80 -0.13 -2.75
N ALA A 169 14.01 -1.07 -3.65
CA ALA A 169 14.75 -2.29 -3.42
C ALA A 169 16.27 -2.05 -3.26
N MET A 170 16.82 -1.02 -3.91
CA MET A 170 18.22 -0.63 -3.79
C MET A 170 18.50 -0.01 -2.41
N GLN A 171 17.60 0.83 -1.90
CA GLN A 171 17.70 1.37 -0.56
C GLN A 171 17.58 0.28 0.51
N LEU A 172 16.67 -0.68 0.33
CA LEU A 172 16.52 -1.82 1.24
C LEU A 172 17.78 -2.70 1.27
N GLN A 173 18.44 -2.91 0.12
CA GLN A 173 19.66 -3.69 0.01
C GLN A 173 20.86 -2.99 0.66
N THR A 174 21.05 -1.69 0.39
CA THR A 174 22.21 -0.92 0.86
C THR A 174 22.19 -0.62 2.36
N THR A 175 21.00 -0.57 2.97
CA THR A 175 20.85 -0.20 4.39
C THR A 175 20.67 -1.38 5.34
N LYS A 176 20.28 -2.59 4.85
CA LYS A 176 19.72 -3.63 5.75
C LYS A 176 20.10 -5.10 5.48
N VAL A 177 20.93 -5.41 4.49
CA VAL A 177 21.34 -6.81 4.21
C VAL A 177 22.84 -6.94 4.41
N GLY A 178 23.25 -7.60 5.50
CA GLY A 178 24.65 -7.94 5.75
C GLY A 178 25.23 -8.73 4.58
N GLY A 179 26.48 -8.46 4.20
CA GLY A 179 27.16 -8.90 2.96
C GLY A 179 27.40 -10.41 2.78
N GLY A 180 26.38 -11.23 3.00
CA GLY A 180 26.35 -12.65 2.65
C GLY A 180 25.78 -12.81 1.24
N ALA A 181 26.56 -13.44 0.36
CA ALA A 181 26.27 -13.65 -1.05
C ALA A 181 24.88 -14.27 -1.29
N SER A 182 23.89 -13.44 -1.64
CA SER A 182 22.64 -13.89 -2.24
C SER A 182 22.49 -13.26 -3.62
N SER A 183 22.30 -14.09 -4.63
CA SER A 183 22.12 -13.71 -6.04
C SER A 183 20.74 -13.11 -6.35
N PHE A 184 19.99 -12.65 -5.33
CA PHE A 184 18.72 -11.99 -5.56
C PHE A 184 18.99 -10.59 -6.13
N GLN A 185 18.67 -10.38 -7.40
CA GLN A 185 18.68 -9.05 -7.98
C GLN A 185 17.49 -8.28 -7.42
N TRP A 186 17.71 -7.53 -6.34
CA TRP A 186 16.81 -6.55 -5.75
C TRP A 186 16.55 -5.36 -6.69
N ARG A 187 16.42 -5.59 -8.00
CA ARG A 187 16.20 -4.51 -8.96
C ARG A 187 14.76 -3.99 -8.91
N GLU A 188 13.82 -4.81 -8.44
CA GLU A 188 12.42 -4.41 -8.29
C GLU A 188 11.74 -5.25 -7.20
N ILE A 189 11.14 -4.60 -6.19
CA ILE A 189 10.23 -5.25 -5.25
C ILE A 189 8.81 -4.94 -5.69
N ARG A 190 8.01 -5.99 -5.89
CA ARG A 190 6.61 -5.89 -6.32
C ARG A 190 5.70 -6.50 -5.30
N TRP A 191 4.50 -5.92 -5.16
CA TRP A 191 3.46 -6.39 -4.26
C TRP A 191 2.16 -6.56 -5.04
N GLY A 192 2.05 -7.68 -5.76
CA GLY A 192 0.93 -7.99 -6.64
C GLY A 192 1.08 -7.40 -8.05
N ARG A 193 1.99 -6.44 -8.26
CA ARG A 193 2.33 -5.84 -9.56
C ARG A 193 1.07 -5.44 -10.34
N GLY A 194 0.28 -4.52 -9.80
CA GLY A 194 -0.99 -4.13 -10.39
C GLY A 194 -0.83 -3.27 -11.64
N TRP A 195 -1.51 -3.62 -12.73
CA TRP A 195 -1.59 -2.82 -13.95
C TRP A 195 -3.02 -2.76 -14.47
N TYR A 196 -3.41 -1.58 -14.94
CA TYR A 196 -4.62 -1.38 -15.73
C TYR A 196 -4.21 -1.26 -17.20
N LEU A 197 -4.52 -2.27 -18.01
CA LEU A 197 -4.22 -2.29 -19.44
C LEU A 197 -5.48 -2.68 -20.21
N GLU A 198 -5.83 -1.91 -21.26
CA GLU A 198 -6.94 -2.24 -22.15
C GLU A 198 -8.24 -2.65 -21.43
N LYS A 199 -8.60 -1.92 -20.35
CA LYS A 199 -9.79 -2.19 -19.53
C LYS A 199 -9.75 -3.48 -18.71
N GLN A 200 -8.57 -4.05 -18.51
CA GLN A 200 -8.36 -5.21 -17.65
C GLN A 200 -7.49 -4.86 -16.45
N LEU A 201 -7.87 -5.40 -15.29
CA LEU A 201 -7.06 -5.40 -14.08
C LEU A 201 -6.16 -6.64 -14.10
N LEU A 202 -4.86 -6.40 -14.17
CA LEU A 202 -3.85 -7.45 -14.04
C LEU A 202 -3.17 -7.30 -12.69
N GLY A 203 -3.19 -8.37 -11.89
CA GLY A 203 -2.57 -8.38 -10.57
C GLY A 203 -3.15 -7.33 -9.62
N GLY A 204 -2.27 -6.69 -8.85
CA GLY A 204 -2.57 -5.57 -7.95
C GLY A 204 -3.11 -5.95 -6.59
N ILE A 205 -3.70 -4.95 -5.94
CA ILE A 205 -4.06 -4.98 -4.52
C ILE A 205 -5.52 -4.55 -4.38
N TYR A 206 -6.30 -5.38 -3.71
CA TYR A 206 -7.68 -5.10 -3.35
C TYR A 206 -7.72 -4.64 -1.91
N MET A 207 -8.50 -3.61 -1.61
CA MET A 207 -8.64 -3.12 -0.24
C MET A 207 -10.02 -2.57 0.06
N ALA A 208 -10.45 -2.76 1.30
CA ALA A 208 -11.70 -2.23 1.83
C ALA A 208 -11.60 -2.01 3.34
N SER A 209 -12.46 -1.15 3.90
CA SER A 209 -12.58 -0.98 5.34
C SER A 209 -14.01 -0.66 5.75
N THR A 210 -14.42 -1.10 6.94
CA THR A 210 -15.75 -0.78 7.50
C THR A 210 -15.91 0.67 7.95
N VAL A 211 -14.84 1.47 7.93
CA VAL A 211 -14.83 2.86 8.40
C VAL A 211 -14.53 3.80 7.24
N ALA A 212 -15.47 4.71 6.95
CA ALA A 212 -15.31 5.74 5.92
C ALA A 212 -14.15 6.69 6.25
N ASN A 213 -13.53 7.27 5.23
CA ASN A 213 -12.47 8.28 5.33
C ASN A 213 -11.28 7.81 6.19
N SER A 214 -11.09 6.49 6.33
CA SER A 214 -9.97 5.88 7.07
C SER A 214 -8.79 5.51 6.16
N CYS A 215 -8.96 5.71 4.86
CA CYS A 215 -7.93 5.55 3.85
C CYS A 215 -8.20 6.51 2.69
N SER A 216 -7.13 7.03 2.10
CA SER A 216 -7.20 7.77 0.84
C SER A 216 -6.20 7.25 -0.19
N VAL A 217 -6.53 7.48 -1.46
CA VAL A 217 -5.72 7.10 -2.63
C VAL A 217 -5.63 8.29 -3.58
N TRP A 218 -4.60 8.30 -4.43
CA TRP A 218 -4.48 9.23 -5.55
C TRP A 218 -4.53 8.46 -6.86
N ASN A 219 -5.23 8.99 -7.87
CA ASN A 219 -5.33 8.36 -9.18
C ASN A 219 -4.08 8.63 -10.04
N THR A 220 -2.94 8.14 -9.58
CA THR A 220 -1.67 8.21 -10.30
C THR A 220 -0.76 7.07 -9.89
N VAL A 221 0.35 6.92 -10.61
CA VAL A 221 1.37 5.91 -10.38
C VAL A 221 2.71 6.60 -10.17
N VAL A 222 3.46 6.20 -9.14
CA VAL A 222 4.82 6.70 -8.89
C VAL A 222 5.82 5.90 -9.72
N ALA A 223 6.58 6.55 -10.60
CA ALA A 223 7.61 5.92 -11.43
C ALA A 223 8.86 5.53 -10.63
N ASP A 224 9.29 6.42 -9.71
CA ASP A 224 10.49 6.26 -8.87
C ASP A 224 11.82 6.24 -9.65
N ASP A 225 11.92 6.97 -10.76
CA ASP A 225 13.15 7.12 -11.56
C ASP A 225 14.26 7.93 -10.83
N ASN A 226 13.89 8.68 -9.79
CA ASN A 226 14.80 9.54 -9.01
C ASN A 226 14.87 9.14 -7.51
N ASP A 227 14.63 7.87 -7.18
CA ASP A 227 14.71 7.33 -5.80
C ASP A 227 13.88 8.13 -4.77
N ILE A 228 12.68 8.57 -5.17
CA ILE A 228 11.77 9.34 -4.31
C ILE A 228 10.97 8.44 -3.37
N VAL A 229 10.90 7.14 -3.67
CA VAL A 229 10.31 6.13 -2.80
C VAL A 229 11.35 5.70 -1.76
N GLY A 230 10.95 5.78 -0.50
CA GLY A 230 11.76 5.36 0.63
C GLY A 230 11.90 3.84 0.73
N THR A 231 12.73 3.43 1.69
CA THR A 231 13.11 2.04 1.94
C THR A 231 11.91 1.11 2.17
N LEU A 232 10.81 1.61 2.76
CA LEU A 232 9.59 0.84 3.02
C LEU A 232 8.38 1.41 2.28
N GLY A 233 8.61 2.08 1.15
CA GLY A 233 7.56 2.59 0.28
C GLY A 233 7.11 4.02 0.59
N GLU A 234 7.77 4.72 1.51
CA GLU A 234 7.43 6.10 1.88
C GLU A 234 7.54 7.03 0.69
N THR A 235 6.56 7.90 0.52
CA THR A 235 6.58 8.94 -0.51
C THR A 235 6.14 10.28 0.05
N ASP A 236 6.40 10.55 1.34
CA ASP A 236 6.05 11.81 2.02
C ASP A 236 6.64 13.06 1.33
N VAL A 237 7.69 12.90 0.51
CA VAL A 237 8.22 13.99 -0.35
C VAL A 237 7.23 14.45 -1.42
N LEU A 238 6.15 13.71 -1.67
CA LEU A 238 5.08 14.10 -2.57
C LEU A 238 4.02 14.98 -1.89
N TYR A 239 4.08 15.18 -0.58
CA TYR A 239 3.23 16.18 0.07
C TYR A 239 3.51 17.58 -0.51
N GLY A 240 2.43 18.27 -0.90
CA GLY A 240 2.47 19.54 -1.63
C GLY A 240 2.69 19.40 -3.14
N THR A 241 3.19 18.27 -3.62
CA THR A 241 3.33 17.95 -5.05
C THR A 241 2.06 17.32 -5.62
N LEU A 242 1.45 16.42 -4.84
CA LEU A 242 0.12 15.88 -5.12
C LEU A 242 -0.93 16.93 -4.76
N ASP A 243 -1.80 17.20 -5.72
CA ASP A 243 -2.90 18.14 -5.66
C ASP A 243 -4.22 17.36 -5.63
N ARG A 244 -5.08 17.66 -4.64
CA ARG A 244 -6.30 16.88 -4.41
C ARG A 244 -7.29 16.99 -5.57
N ASP A 245 -7.38 18.17 -6.17
CA ASP A 245 -8.35 18.46 -7.23
C ASP A 245 -7.87 17.93 -8.59
N ARG A 246 -6.57 18.04 -8.85
CA ARG A 246 -5.96 17.64 -10.12
C ARG A 246 -5.60 16.16 -10.18
N ASP A 247 -5.13 15.57 -9.09
CA ASP A 247 -4.50 14.24 -9.11
C ASP A 247 -5.44 13.12 -8.61
N GLY A 248 -6.74 13.36 -8.68
CA GLY A 248 -7.78 12.38 -8.38
C GLY A 248 -7.67 11.83 -6.96
N TYR A 249 -7.55 12.73 -5.98
CA TYR A 249 -7.57 12.34 -4.58
C TYR A 249 -8.94 11.79 -4.20
N TYR A 250 -8.95 10.69 -3.47
CA TYR A 250 -10.18 10.05 -3.06
C TYR A 250 -10.07 9.45 -1.66
N GLU A 251 -11.00 9.80 -0.77
CA GLU A 251 -11.19 9.18 0.55
C GLU A 251 -12.24 8.07 0.44
N LEU A 252 -11.83 6.84 0.73
CA LEU A 252 -12.68 5.67 0.58
C LEU A 252 -13.87 5.74 1.54
N GLN A 253 -15.05 5.37 1.04
CA GLN A 253 -16.23 5.25 1.88
C GLN A 253 -16.24 3.93 2.66
N ALA A 254 -17.08 3.86 3.69
CA ALA A 254 -17.25 2.65 4.48
C ALA A 254 -17.73 1.51 3.56
N ASN A 255 -17.08 0.36 3.72
CA ASN A 255 -17.31 -0.87 2.98
C ASN A 255 -17.07 -0.78 1.46
N GLU A 256 -16.35 0.23 0.99
CA GLU A 256 -15.99 0.32 -0.41
C GLU A 256 -14.79 -0.58 -0.74
N LEU A 257 -14.94 -1.45 -1.74
CA LEU A 257 -13.87 -2.27 -2.28
C LEU A 257 -13.27 -1.60 -3.52
N ILE A 258 -11.97 -1.32 -3.45
CA ILE A 258 -11.21 -0.76 -4.56
C ILE A 258 -10.05 -1.68 -4.94
N TRP A 259 -9.55 -1.49 -6.17
CA TRP A 259 -8.28 -2.02 -6.62
C TRP A 259 -7.27 -0.90 -6.78
N ILE A 260 -6.01 -1.14 -6.39
CA ILE A 260 -4.88 -0.24 -6.60
C ILE A 260 -3.68 -0.99 -7.21
N THR A 261 -2.82 -0.25 -7.92
CA THR A 261 -1.46 -0.73 -8.24
C THR A 261 -0.59 -0.70 -6.99
N ASP A 262 0.52 -1.43 -6.99
CA ASP A 262 1.52 -1.37 -5.92
C ASP A 262 2.34 -0.06 -5.92
N ARG A 263 2.19 0.77 -6.95
CA ARG A 263 2.84 2.08 -7.09
C ARG A 263 1.88 3.25 -6.89
N THR A 264 0.67 2.98 -6.41
CA THR A 264 -0.36 4.00 -6.16
C THR A 264 -0.08 4.71 -4.84
N PRO A 265 0.05 6.04 -4.81
CA PRO A 265 0.12 6.77 -3.55
C PRO A 265 -1.18 6.57 -2.76
N HIS A 266 -1.05 6.20 -1.50
CA HIS A 266 -2.18 6.03 -0.59
C HIS A 266 -1.77 6.22 0.87
N GLU A 267 -2.75 6.41 1.74
CA GLU A 267 -2.56 6.72 3.16
C GLU A 267 -3.54 5.97 4.04
N SER A 268 -3.09 5.56 5.24
CA SER A 268 -4.00 5.26 6.34
C SER A 268 -4.28 6.54 7.11
N LEU A 269 -5.53 6.97 7.12
CA LEU A 269 -5.93 8.20 7.76
C LEU A 269 -6.35 7.97 9.23
N PRO A 270 -6.15 8.97 10.11
CA PRO A 270 -6.74 8.98 11.44
C PRO A 270 -8.26 8.85 11.42
N VAL A 271 -8.85 8.03 12.31
CA VAL A 271 -10.31 7.95 12.44
C VAL A 271 -10.84 9.07 13.33
N ALA A 272 -12.01 9.61 13.02
CA ALA A 272 -12.60 10.73 13.76
C ALA A 272 -13.09 10.33 15.17
N THR A 273 -13.53 9.08 15.34
CA THR A 273 -14.10 8.57 16.60
C THR A 273 -13.52 7.20 16.93
N THR A 274 -13.34 6.92 18.23
CA THR A 274 -12.93 5.59 18.71
C THR A 274 -13.98 4.56 18.31
N GLN A 275 -13.58 3.53 17.55
CA GLN A 275 -14.49 2.53 17.02
C GLN A 275 -13.79 1.22 16.68
N PHE A 276 -14.58 0.14 16.58
CA PHE A 276 -14.08 -1.13 16.04
C PHE A 276 -14.05 -1.07 14.51
N ARG A 277 -12.87 -1.24 13.92
CA ARG A 277 -12.63 -1.19 12.48
C ARG A 277 -12.19 -2.56 11.97
N GLN A 278 -12.79 -3.00 10.88
CA GLN A 278 -12.28 -4.10 10.06
C GLN A 278 -11.61 -3.50 8.83
N TYR A 279 -10.38 -3.95 8.56
CA TYR A 279 -9.62 -3.63 7.37
C TYR A 279 -9.29 -4.91 6.64
N PHE A 280 -9.55 -4.92 5.33
CA PHE A 280 -9.25 -6.02 4.43
C PHE A 280 -8.27 -5.55 3.37
N ARG A 281 -7.25 -6.37 3.10
CA ARG A 281 -6.39 -6.22 1.93
C ARG A 281 -6.04 -7.59 1.34
N PHE A 282 -6.22 -7.73 0.04
CA PHE A 282 -5.83 -8.91 -0.73
C PHE A 282 -4.82 -8.49 -1.80
N VAL A 283 -3.61 -9.06 -1.72
CA VAL A 283 -2.56 -8.87 -2.72
C VAL A 283 -2.52 -10.11 -3.63
N THR A 284 -2.54 -9.89 -4.93
CA THR A 284 -2.47 -10.96 -5.94
C THR A 284 -1.05 -11.58 -6.01
N SER A 285 -0.81 -12.52 -6.94
CA SER A 285 0.30 -13.46 -6.78
C SER A 285 1.71 -12.93 -7.02
N ASP A 286 1.87 -11.79 -7.69
CA ASP A 286 3.18 -11.25 -8.08
C ASP A 286 3.84 -10.46 -6.94
N VAL A 287 4.13 -11.16 -5.84
CA VAL A 287 4.86 -10.64 -4.68
C VAL A 287 6.31 -11.11 -4.74
N SER A 288 7.26 -10.17 -4.74
CA SER A 288 8.69 -10.50 -4.86
C SER A 288 9.30 -10.95 -3.54
N VAL A 289 8.85 -10.38 -2.42
CA VAL A 289 9.43 -10.61 -1.09
C VAL A 289 8.36 -10.78 -0.02
N TRP A 290 8.61 -11.66 0.93
CA TRP A 290 7.73 -11.92 2.07
C TRP A 290 8.54 -11.87 3.37
N PHE A 291 8.21 -10.90 4.23
CA PHE A 291 8.95 -10.67 5.47
C PHE A 291 8.39 -11.54 6.58
N ALA A 292 9.05 -12.65 6.92
CA ALA A 292 8.57 -13.66 7.86
C ALA A 292 8.23 -13.08 9.23
N ASP A 293 9.09 -12.22 9.77
CA ASP A 293 8.92 -11.63 11.10
C ASP A 293 7.80 -10.57 11.17
N HIS A 294 7.27 -10.18 10.00
CA HIS A 294 6.23 -9.16 9.86
C HIS A 294 4.95 -9.72 9.23
N SER A 295 4.92 -11.01 8.89
CA SER A 295 3.83 -11.64 8.14
C SER A 295 3.32 -12.86 8.89
N THR A 296 2.08 -13.27 8.60
CA THR A 296 1.42 -14.38 9.29
C THR A 296 1.56 -15.64 8.44
N PRO A 297 2.26 -16.70 8.91
CA PRO A 297 2.30 -17.97 8.19
C PRO A 297 0.91 -18.59 8.15
N ASN A 298 0.59 -19.31 7.08
CA ASN A 298 -0.67 -20.04 7.00
C ASN A 298 -0.57 -21.35 7.82
N PRO A 299 -1.42 -21.57 8.84
CA PRO A 299 -1.36 -22.77 9.68
C PRO A 299 -1.67 -24.08 8.92
N LEU A 300 -2.23 -23.99 7.71
CA LEU A 300 -2.48 -25.13 6.84
C LEU A 300 -1.25 -25.49 5.97
N GLY A 301 -0.11 -24.83 6.17
CA GLY A 301 1.16 -25.15 5.52
C GLY A 301 1.37 -24.52 4.14
N ILE A 302 0.45 -23.66 3.67
CA ILE A 302 0.64 -22.93 2.41
C ILE A 302 1.83 -21.99 2.55
N GLN A 303 2.82 -22.14 1.67
CA GLN A 303 4.03 -21.34 1.66
C GLN A 303 3.92 -20.15 0.70
N PRO A 304 4.57 -19.02 0.99
CA PRO A 304 4.68 -17.92 0.03
C PRO A 304 5.50 -18.36 -1.18
N THR A 305 5.16 -17.84 -2.37
CA THR A 305 5.97 -18.01 -3.59
C THR A 305 7.09 -16.98 -3.69
N ALA A 306 6.96 -15.89 -2.93
CA ALA A 306 7.93 -14.82 -2.81
C ALA A 306 9.22 -15.27 -2.11
N THR A 307 10.31 -14.51 -2.27
CA THR A 307 11.53 -14.71 -1.49
C THR A 307 11.25 -14.41 -0.02
N ILE A 308 11.49 -15.39 0.86
CA ILE A 308 11.29 -15.23 2.30
C ILE A 308 12.50 -14.50 2.90
N ILE A 309 12.21 -13.43 3.63
CA ILE A 309 13.18 -12.60 4.34
C ILE A 309 12.89 -12.69 5.84
N HIS A 310 13.90 -13.05 6.61
CA HIS A 310 13.89 -13.00 8.07
C HIS A 310 14.58 -11.73 8.57
N GLY A 311 14.21 -11.30 9.77
CA GLY A 311 14.70 -10.10 10.39
C GLY A 311 13.68 -8.97 10.40
N SER A 312 13.89 -8.02 11.31
CA SER A 312 13.07 -6.83 11.38
C SER A 312 13.35 -5.91 10.19
N LYS A 313 12.33 -5.67 9.36
CA LYS A 313 12.40 -4.69 8.26
C LYS A 313 12.64 -3.26 8.77
N PHE A 314 12.46 -3.00 10.07
CA PHE A 314 12.73 -1.72 10.70
C PHE A 314 14.20 -1.62 11.16
N ASP A 315 14.78 -2.70 11.69
CA ASP A 315 16.06 -2.66 12.43
C ASP A 315 17.30 -3.09 11.63
N GLY A 316 17.13 -3.51 10.38
CA GLY A 316 18.25 -3.57 9.43
C GLY A 316 19.14 -4.80 9.45
N ASN A 317 18.78 -5.84 10.19
CA ASN A 317 19.44 -7.15 10.11
C ASN A 317 18.54 -8.13 9.36
N LEU A 318 18.61 -8.12 8.02
CA LEU A 318 17.83 -9.02 7.17
C LEU A 318 18.67 -10.20 6.68
N SER A 319 18.07 -11.40 6.65
CA SER A 319 18.64 -12.60 6.06
C SER A 319 17.64 -13.30 5.15
N ILE A 320 18.10 -13.88 4.05
CA ILE A 320 17.24 -14.58 3.09
C ILE A 320 17.17 -16.06 3.44
N GLU A 321 15.97 -16.63 3.42
CA GLU A 321 15.81 -18.08 3.57
C GLU A 321 16.44 -18.80 2.35
N PRO A 322 17.35 -19.77 2.56
CA PRO A 322 17.91 -20.54 1.46
C PRO A 322 16.81 -21.28 0.72
N LYS A 323 16.64 -21.04 -0.59
CA LYS A 323 15.78 -21.91 -1.40
C LYS A 323 16.32 -23.34 -1.31
N ALA A 324 15.50 -24.27 -0.82
CA ALA A 324 15.83 -25.69 -0.88
C ALA A 324 16.26 -26.02 -2.31
N LYS A 325 17.45 -26.61 -2.47
CA LYS A 325 17.89 -27.09 -3.79
C LYS A 325 16.81 -28.06 -4.27
N ALA A 326 16.17 -27.74 -5.39
CA ALA A 326 15.28 -28.67 -6.05
C ALA A 326 16.06 -29.98 -6.22
N GLY A 327 15.57 -31.04 -5.57
CA GLY A 327 16.13 -32.38 -5.75
C GLY A 327 16.10 -32.69 -7.24
N THR A 328 17.27 -32.94 -7.80
CA THR A 328 17.40 -33.52 -9.13
C THR A 328 16.59 -34.83 -9.14
N PRO A 329 15.74 -35.07 -10.15
CA PRO A 329 14.93 -36.29 -10.22
C PRO A 329 15.76 -37.58 -10.22
#